data_AF-A0A0R3PN03-F1
#
_entry.id   AF-A0A0R3PN03-F1
#
_cell.length_a   1.000
_cell.length_b   1.000
_cell.length_c   1.000
_cell.angle_alpha   90.00
_cell.angle_beta   90.00
_cell.angle_gamma   90.00
#
_symmetry.space_group_name_H-M   'P 1'
#
loop_
_entity.id
_entity.type
_entity.pdbx_description
1 polymer ?
#
loop_
_entity_poly.entity_id
_entity_poly.type
_entity_poly.pdbx_seq_one_letter_code
_entity_poly.pdbx_strand_id
1 'polypeptide(L)'
;IRYSKAYSIFILELVDETATIYPHHVFNIAPERDSTPVRQVAFTLENMLDQLKRPLVPNTQSLAQALVYKFNGAHRRQGYWRIYKNLVRMLRKYNEDDLVVRVSDLHKVNGAGFYLPSVDVLRYVGGAYLKRLFRFSFWIQDLCIRTVNVIMGQLELGHWEKFSVFIVALCADINNGVGAQVTSMESVYAGFSKFLRPLDDRLLILFYSLANAKSLP
;
A
#
# COMPACT_ATOMS: atom_id res chain seq x y z
N ILE A 1 -2.59 12.41 -17.03
CA ILE A 1 -1.47 12.94 -16.24
C ILE A 1 -0.29 11.95 -16.35
N ARG A 2 0.65 12.22 -17.26
CA ARG A 2 1.87 11.42 -17.53
C ARG A 2 3.04 11.97 -16.70
N TYR A 3 2.92 11.99 -15.38
CA TYR A 3 4.12 12.11 -14.54
C TYR A 3 4.76 10.72 -14.45
N SER A 4 5.68 10.54 -15.39
CA SER A 4 6.73 9.55 -15.56
C SER A 4 6.60 8.23 -14.78
N LYS A 5 6.19 7.19 -15.50
CA LYS A 5 6.44 5.77 -15.16
C LYS A 5 7.89 5.55 -14.68
N ALA A 6 8.85 6.30 -15.19
CA ALA A 6 10.25 6.21 -14.81
C ALA A 6 10.55 6.78 -13.40
N TYR A 7 9.84 7.83 -12.95
CA TYR A 7 9.95 8.30 -11.55
C TYR A 7 9.37 7.27 -10.58
N SER A 8 8.22 6.67 -10.91
CA SER A 8 7.67 5.59 -10.09
C SER A 8 8.56 4.34 -10.06
N ILE A 9 9.26 4.01 -11.15
CA ILE A 9 10.20 2.89 -11.21
C ILE A 9 11.44 3.19 -10.36
N PHE A 10 12.04 4.37 -10.49
CA PHE A 10 13.21 4.78 -9.71
C PHE A 10 12.92 4.84 -8.21
N ILE A 11 11.74 5.33 -7.83
CA ILE A 11 11.25 5.31 -6.44
C ILE A 11 11.06 3.89 -5.94
N LEU A 12 10.49 3.01 -6.77
CA LEU A 12 10.29 1.59 -6.42
C LEU A 12 11.62 0.85 -6.32
N GLU A 13 12.62 1.16 -7.13
CA GLU A 13 13.97 0.60 -7.06
C GLU A 13 14.68 1.02 -5.77
N LEU A 14 14.65 2.30 -5.42
CA LEU A 14 15.22 2.82 -4.17
C LEU A 14 14.54 2.19 -2.91
N VAL A 15 13.24 1.97 -3.00
CA VAL A 15 12.46 1.31 -1.94
C VAL A 15 12.68 -0.21 -1.94
N ASP A 16 12.93 -0.82 -3.09
CA ASP A 16 13.27 -2.24 -3.20
C ASP A 16 14.67 -2.53 -2.63
N GLU A 17 15.64 -1.62 -2.80
CA GLU A 17 16.98 -1.70 -2.18
C GLU A 17 16.93 -1.69 -0.64
N THR A 18 16.01 -0.93 -0.05
CA THR A 18 15.88 -0.77 1.42
C THR A 18 14.97 -1.81 2.08
N ALA A 19 14.10 -2.48 1.32
CA ALA A 19 13.10 -3.42 1.84
C ALA A 19 13.34 -4.90 1.46
N THR A 20 14.49 -5.23 0.88
CA THR A 20 14.79 -6.59 0.38
C THR A 20 15.39 -7.53 1.42
N ILE A 21 16.19 -7.02 2.36
CA ILE A 21 16.90 -7.85 3.35
C ILE A 21 16.43 -7.47 4.75
N TYR A 22 15.90 -8.43 5.50
CA TYR A 22 15.56 -8.21 6.90
C TYR A 22 16.86 -8.13 7.72
N PRO A 23 17.06 -7.09 8.54
CA PRO A 23 18.31 -6.92 9.28
C PRO A 23 18.55 -8.07 10.26
N HIS A 24 19.79 -8.55 10.34
CA HIS A 24 20.19 -9.58 11.31
C HIS A 24 20.26 -9.04 12.76
N HIS A 25 20.46 -7.72 12.92
CA HIS A 25 20.47 -7.06 14.22
C HIS A 25 19.20 -6.22 14.40
N VAL A 26 18.27 -6.76 15.19
CA VAL A 26 16.93 -6.17 15.36
C VAL A 26 16.93 -4.99 16.34
N PHE A 27 17.84 -5.01 17.31
CA PHE A 27 17.93 -4.05 18.41
C PHE A 27 19.34 -3.47 18.52
N ASN A 28 19.43 -2.25 19.06
CA ASN A 28 20.70 -1.68 19.48
C ASN A 28 21.33 -2.52 20.59
N ILE A 29 22.66 -2.64 20.56
CA ILE A 29 23.43 -3.47 21.50
C ILE A 29 23.41 -2.88 22.92
N ALA A 30 23.28 -1.56 23.03
CA ALA A 30 23.19 -0.85 24.30
C ALA A 30 21.73 -0.51 24.66
N PRO A 31 21.28 -0.80 25.90
CA PRO A 31 19.96 -0.38 26.36
C PRO A 31 19.91 1.13 26.54
N GLU A 32 18.76 1.72 26.22
CA GLU A 32 18.53 3.14 26.47
C GLU A 32 18.26 3.40 27.95
N ARG A 33 18.82 4.50 28.48
CA ARG A 33 18.62 4.91 29.89
C ARG A 33 17.24 5.51 30.12
N ASP A 34 16.66 6.12 29.08
CA ASP A 34 15.34 6.73 29.11
C ASP A 34 14.33 5.88 28.33
N SER A 35 13.20 5.54 28.96
CA SER A 35 12.14 4.73 28.33
C SER A 35 11.23 5.51 27.37
N THR A 36 11.33 6.83 27.37
CA THR A 36 10.51 7.75 26.56
C THR A 36 10.63 7.51 25.04
N PRO A 37 11.83 7.42 24.44
CA PRO A 37 12.00 7.11 23.02
C PRO A 37 11.46 5.72 22.65
N VAL A 38 11.71 4.70 23.47
CA VAL A 38 11.20 3.33 23.27
C VAL A 38 9.66 3.32 23.24
N ARG A 39 9.01 4.04 24.16
CA ARG A 39 7.53 4.17 24.20
C ARG A 39 6.97 4.90 22.97
N GLN A 40 7.66 5.94 22.49
CA GLN A 40 7.23 6.68 21.29
C GLN A 40 7.33 5.83 20.02
N VAL A 41 8.38 5.01 19.89
CA VAL A 41 8.53 4.05 18.79
C VAL A 41 7.49 2.93 18.90
N ALA A 42 7.27 2.38 20.09
CA ALA A 42 6.23 1.37 20.30
C ALA A 42 4.83 1.88 19.94
N PHE A 43 4.49 3.11 20.33
CA PHE A 43 3.21 3.76 19.99
C PHE A 43 3.07 4.02 18.49
N THR A 44 4.14 4.42 17.79
CA THR A 44 4.08 4.59 16.33
C THR A 44 3.97 3.28 15.57
N LEU A 45 4.61 2.21 16.05
CA LEU A 45 4.43 0.86 15.53
C LEU A 45 3.01 0.34 15.77
N GLU A 46 2.41 0.63 16.91
CA GLU A 46 1.01 0.29 17.21
C GLU A 46 0.04 0.99 16.25
N ASN A 47 0.23 2.29 16.02
CA ASN A 47 -0.55 3.05 15.04
C ASN A 47 -0.37 2.51 13.60
N MET A 48 0.84 2.06 13.24
CA MET A 48 1.08 1.37 11.96
C MET A 48 0.32 0.05 11.90
N LEU A 49 0.34 -0.75 12.95
CA LEU A 49 -0.38 -2.03 13.01
C LEU A 49 -1.89 -1.84 12.89
N ASP A 50 -2.45 -0.86 13.59
CA ASP A 50 -3.88 -0.59 13.55
C ASP A 50 -4.37 -0.14 12.17
N GLN A 51 -3.52 0.55 11.41
CA GLN A 51 -3.81 0.84 10.00
C GLN A 51 -3.64 -0.40 9.12
N LEU A 52 -2.54 -1.15 9.27
CA LEU A 52 -2.22 -2.30 8.42
C LEU A 52 -3.19 -3.49 8.62
N LYS A 53 -3.80 -3.61 9.79
CA LYS A 53 -4.82 -4.63 10.10
C LYS A 53 -6.17 -4.35 9.43
N ARG A 54 -6.41 -3.15 8.89
CA ARG A 54 -7.68 -2.81 8.23
C ARG A 54 -7.64 -3.26 6.77
N PRO A 55 -8.33 -4.36 6.39
CA PRO A 55 -8.33 -4.81 5.01
C PRO A 55 -9.01 -3.76 4.12
N LEU A 56 -8.49 -3.62 2.90
CA LEU A 56 -9.03 -2.71 1.91
C LEU A 56 -10.29 -3.32 1.28
N VAL A 57 -11.43 -2.70 1.60
CA VAL A 57 -12.76 -3.00 1.05
C VAL A 57 -13.06 -4.51 0.92
N PRO A 58 -13.14 -5.25 2.06
CA PRO A 58 -13.22 -6.71 2.07
C PRO A 58 -14.48 -7.27 1.36
N ASN A 59 -15.61 -6.57 1.47
CA ASN A 59 -16.87 -6.96 0.81
C ASN A 59 -16.77 -6.84 -0.72
N THR A 60 -16.11 -5.80 -1.19
CA THR A 60 -15.91 -5.52 -2.62
C THR A 60 -14.89 -6.48 -3.21
N GLN A 61 -13.87 -6.87 -2.43
CA GLN A 61 -12.96 -7.95 -2.82
C GLN A 61 -13.69 -9.29 -2.95
N SER A 62 -14.48 -9.70 -1.96
CA SER A 62 -15.17 -11.00 -1.99
C SER A 62 -16.16 -11.07 -3.15
N LEU A 63 -16.87 -9.97 -3.41
CA LEU A 63 -17.77 -9.84 -4.54
C LEU A 63 -17.02 -9.85 -5.88
N ALA A 64 -15.86 -9.20 -5.97
CA ALA A 64 -15.03 -9.23 -7.16
C ALA A 64 -14.48 -10.64 -7.45
N GLN A 65 -14.12 -11.41 -6.41
CA GLN A 65 -13.73 -12.81 -6.54
C GLN A 65 -14.89 -13.70 -6.98
N ALA A 66 -16.09 -13.51 -6.43
CA ALA A 66 -17.30 -14.22 -6.83
C ALA A 66 -17.64 -13.97 -8.31
N LEU A 67 -17.48 -12.72 -8.79
CA LEU A 67 -17.61 -12.39 -10.20
C LEU A 67 -16.59 -13.12 -11.06
N VAL A 68 -15.31 -13.13 -10.65
CA VAL A 68 -14.27 -13.86 -11.39
C VAL A 68 -14.63 -15.34 -11.49
N TYR A 69 -15.11 -15.96 -10.41
CA TYR A 69 -15.53 -17.36 -10.42
C TYR A 69 -16.72 -17.61 -11.37
N LYS A 70 -17.80 -16.84 -11.25
CA LYS A 70 -19.04 -17.05 -12.01
C LYS A 70 -18.91 -16.72 -13.50
N PHE A 71 -18.17 -15.67 -13.84
CA PHE A 71 -18.13 -15.10 -15.18
C PHE A 71 -16.83 -15.37 -15.95
N ASN A 72 -15.93 -16.21 -15.43
CA ASN A 72 -14.64 -16.47 -16.07
C ASN A 72 -14.78 -17.05 -17.48
N GLY A 73 -15.77 -17.93 -17.69
CA GLY A 73 -15.99 -18.61 -18.96
C GLY A 73 -16.45 -17.64 -20.05
N ALA A 74 -17.51 -16.89 -19.77
CA ALA A 74 -18.14 -15.98 -20.72
C ALA A 74 -17.21 -14.85 -21.19
N HIS A 75 -16.37 -14.32 -20.30
CA HIS A 75 -15.54 -13.15 -20.59
C HIS A 75 -14.05 -13.48 -20.80
N ARG A 76 -13.68 -14.77 -20.91
CA ARG A 76 -12.27 -15.23 -20.94
C ARG A 76 -11.39 -14.52 -21.98
N ARG A 77 -11.96 -14.23 -23.16
CA ARG A 77 -11.25 -13.64 -24.31
C ARG A 77 -11.33 -12.12 -24.35
N GLN A 78 -12.12 -11.50 -23.49
CA GLN A 78 -12.30 -10.05 -23.49
C GLN A 78 -11.11 -9.35 -22.80
N GLY A 79 -10.61 -8.29 -23.43
CA GLY A 79 -9.42 -7.56 -22.96
C GLY A 79 -9.61 -6.99 -21.54
N TYR A 80 -10.77 -6.40 -21.26
CA TYR A 80 -11.07 -5.85 -19.93
C TYR A 80 -11.05 -6.91 -18.84
N TRP A 81 -11.47 -8.14 -19.14
CA TRP A 81 -11.53 -9.23 -18.16
C TRP A 81 -10.13 -9.66 -17.70
N ARG A 82 -9.13 -9.57 -18.58
CA ARG A 82 -7.73 -9.80 -18.20
C ARG A 82 -7.24 -8.73 -17.22
N ILE A 83 -7.57 -7.47 -17.47
CA ILE A 83 -7.19 -6.33 -16.63
C ILE A 83 -7.91 -6.42 -15.27
N TYR A 84 -9.21 -6.71 -15.29
CA TYR A 84 -10.02 -6.91 -14.10
C TYR A 84 -9.50 -8.06 -13.21
N LYS A 85 -9.13 -9.21 -13.80
CA LYS A 85 -8.52 -10.31 -13.01
C LYS A 85 -7.19 -9.92 -12.38
N ASN A 86 -6.40 -9.09 -13.05
CA ASN A 86 -5.16 -8.58 -12.47
C ASN A 86 -5.45 -7.62 -11.30
N LEU A 87 -6.47 -6.76 -11.43
CA LEU A 87 -6.96 -5.92 -10.33
C LEU A 87 -7.35 -6.76 -9.10
N VAL A 88 -8.17 -7.81 -9.29
CA VAL A 88 -8.61 -8.68 -8.18
C VAL A 88 -7.45 -9.42 -7.51
N ARG A 89 -6.46 -9.87 -8.28
CA ARG A 89 -5.24 -10.49 -7.71
C ARG A 89 -4.42 -9.51 -6.90
N MET A 90 -4.26 -8.28 -7.38
CA MET A 90 -3.52 -7.22 -6.69
C MET A 90 -4.24 -6.77 -5.41
N LEU A 91 -5.57 -6.69 -5.45
CA LEU A 91 -6.40 -6.41 -4.28
C LEU A 91 -6.24 -7.49 -3.20
N ARG A 92 -6.25 -8.77 -3.60
CA ARG A 92 -5.98 -9.88 -2.67
C ARG A 92 -4.59 -9.79 -2.07
N LYS A 93 -3.57 -9.55 -2.89
CA LYS A 93 -2.17 -9.42 -2.43
C LYS A 93 -1.98 -8.21 -1.50
N TYR A 94 -2.75 -7.14 -1.68
CA TYR A 94 -2.73 -6.02 -0.75
C TYR A 94 -3.26 -6.43 0.63
N ASN A 95 -4.29 -7.28 0.67
CA ASN A 95 -4.86 -7.80 1.91
C ASN A 95 -4.13 -9.02 2.48
N GLU A 96 -3.02 -9.46 1.88
CA GLU A 96 -2.15 -10.51 2.45
C GLU A 96 -1.22 -9.90 3.53
N ASP A 97 -1.09 -10.61 4.66
CA ASP A 97 -0.68 -10.09 5.99
C ASP A 97 0.84 -10.05 6.26
N ASP A 98 1.71 -10.28 5.27
CA ASP A 98 3.15 -10.47 5.51
C ASP A 98 3.85 -9.32 6.24
N LEU A 99 3.43 -8.07 5.99
CA LEU A 99 3.97 -6.90 6.70
C LEU A 99 3.35 -6.74 8.09
N VAL A 100 2.08 -7.14 8.26
CA VAL A 100 1.39 -7.09 9.57
C VAL A 100 2.09 -8.01 10.56
N VAL A 101 2.44 -9.23 10.12
CA VAL A 101 3.16 -10.21 10.93
C VAL A 101 4.51 -9.65 11.39
N ARG A 102 5.32 -9.13 10.45
CA ARG A 102 6.66 -8.59 10.75
C ARG A 102 6.64 -7.39 11.70
N VAL A 103 5.70 -6.45 11.50
CA VAL A 103 5.56 -5.28 12.39
C VAL A 103 5.00 -5.70 13.75
N SER A 104 4.12 -6.72 13.80
CA SER A 104 3.57 -7.27 15.04
C SER A 104 4.66 -7.90 15.88
N ASP A 105 5.54 -8.69 15.26
CA ASP A 105 6.65 -9.33 15.94
C ASP A 105 7.65 -8.29 16.47
N LEU A 106 7.94 -7.25 15.68
CA LEU A 106 8.77 -6.14 16.14
C LEU A 106 8.14 -5.41 17.33
N HIS A 107 6.84 -5.11 17.28
CA HIS A 107 6.14 -4.43 18.37
C HIS A 107 6.11 -5.27 19.67
N LYS A 108 5.86 -6.58 19.57
CA LYS A 108 5.86 -7.50 20.72
C LYS A 108 7.20 -7.55 21.43
N VAL A 109 8.30 -7.59 20.68
CA VAL A 109 9.65 -7.67 21.27
C VAL A 109 10.10 -6.30 21.81
N ASN A 110 9.66 -5.20 21.19
CA ASN A 110 9.95 -3.84 21.66
C ASN A 110 9.18 -3.48 22.95
N GLY A 111 8.00 -4.07 23.17
CA GLY A 111 7.24 -3.91 24.41
C GLY A 111 7.83 -4.63 25.64
N ALA A 112 8.80 -5.53 25.42
CA ALA A 112 9.39 -6.37 26.47
C ALA A 112 10.77 -5.89 26.98
N GLY A 113 11.37 -4.84 26.39
CA GLY A 113 12.72 -4.39 26.75
C GLY A 113 12.98 -2.89 26.60
N PHE A 114 14.11 -2.42 27.16
CA PHE A 114 14.61 -1.04 27.02
C PHE A 114 15.52 -0.85 25.80
N TYR A 115 15.34 -1.69 24.78
CA TYR A 115 16.20 -1.70 23.61
C TYR A 115 15.48 -1.03 22.44
N LEU A 116 16.06 0.05 21.92
CA LEU A 116 15.55 0.69 20.72
C LEU A 116 15.78 -0.23 19.50
N PRO A 117 14.82 -0.35 18.56
CA PRO A 117 15.05 -1.03 17.30
C PRO A 117 16.23 -0.41 16.56
N SER A 118 17.04 -1.25 15.92
CA SER A 118 18.17 -0.77 15.10
C SER A 118 17.66 0.16 13.99
N VAL A 119 18.50 1.13 13.65
CA VAL A 119 18.30 2.07 12.53
C VAL A 119 17.94 1.33 11.24
N ASP A 120 18.57 0.19 10.98
CA ASP A 120 18.34 -0.59 9.77
C ASP A 120 16.94 -1.23 9.75
N VAL A 121 16.40 -1.56 10.92
CA VAL A 121 15.04 -2.10 11.06
C VAL A 121 14.01 -1.01 10.85
N LEU A 122 14.25 0.19 11.39
CA LEU A 122 13.37 1.33 11.17
C LEU A 122 13.35 1.74 9.69
N ARG A 123 14.50 1.70 9.00
CA ARG A 123 14.60 1.88 7.56
C ARG A 123 13.86 0.80 6.78
N TYR A 124 14.04 -0.47 7.15
CA TYR A 124 13.35 -1.59 6.52
C TYR A 124 11.83 -1.48 6.66
N VAL A 125 11.33 -1.19 7.87
CA VAL A 125 9.88 -1.02 8.13
C VAL A 125 9.32 0.19 7.40
N GLY A 126 10.01 1.33 7.46
CA GLY A 126 9.62 2.55 6.74
C GLY A 126 9.60 2.36 5.22
N GLY A 127 10.63 1.69 4.67
CA GLY A 127 10.73 1.35 3.25
C GLY A 127 9.64 0.37 2.82
N ALA A 128 9.42 -0.71 3.57
CA ALA A 128 8.35 -1.66 3.29
C ALA A 128 6.95 -1.04 3.39
N TYR A 129 6.74 -0.10 4.32
CA TYR A 129 5.50 0.65 4.46
C TYR A 129 5.26 1.58 3.26
N LEU A 130 6.28 2.34 2.85
CA LEU A 130 6.23 3.16 1.64
C LEU A 130 6.04 2.32 0.38
N LYS A 131 6.73 1.19 0.26
CA LYS A 131 6.56 0.23 -0.84
C LYS A 131 5.10 -0.19 -0.97
N ARG A 132 4.47 -0.49 0.15
CA ARG A 132 3.05 -0.88 0.19
C ARG A 132 2.15 0.27 -0.26
N LEU A 133 2.41 1.48 0.22
CA LEU A 133 1.69 2.69 -0.14
C LEU A 133 1.80 2.99 -1.64
N PHE A 134 3.01 3.01 -2.21
CA PHE A 134 3.25 3.35 -3.61
C PHE A 134 2.87 2.23 -4.58
N ARG A 135 3.41 1.03 -4.36
CA ARG A 135 3.30 -0.06 -5.34
C ARG A 135 1.87 -0.52 -5.50
N PHE A 136 1.09 -0.55 -4.43
CA PHE A 136 -0.27 -1.08 -4.50
C PHE A 136 -1.30 0.01 -4.72
N SER A 137 -1.21 1.17 -4.05
CA SER A 137 -2.22 2.23 -4.24
C SER A 137 -2.17 2.81 -5.65
N PHE A 138 -0.97 3.11 -6.16
CA PHE A 138 -0.85 3.67 -7.51
C PHE A 138 -1.19 2.65 -8.61
N TRP A 139 -0.79 1.38 -8.43
CA TRP A 139 -1.11 0.34 -9.42
C TRP A 139 -2.58 -0.07 -9.40
N ILE A 140 -3.22 -0.19 -8.23
CA ILE A 140 -4.64 -0.53 -8.12
C ILE A 140 -5.47 0.60 -8.76
N GLN A 141 -5.12 1.86 -8.51
CA GLN A 141 -5.78 3.00 -9.15
C GLN A 141 -5.63 3.00 -10.68
N ASP A 142 -4.40 2.82 -11.20
CA ASP A 142 -4.15 2.72 -12.64
C ASP A 142 -4.91 1.53 -13.26
N LEU A 143 -4.96 0.37 -12.58
CA LEU A 143 -5.74 -0.79 -13.03
C LEU A 143 -7.25 -0.53 -13.01
N CYS A 144 -7.79 0.16 -12.00
CA CYS A 144 -9.18 0.58 -11.96
C CYS A 144 -9.51 1.49 -13.14
N ILE A 145 -8.71 2.55 -13.37
CA ILE A 145 -8.91 3.50 -14.48
C ILE A 145 -8.86 2.78 -15.82
N ARG A 146 -7.87 1.90 -16.03
CA ARG A 146 -7.78 1.12 -17.28
C ARG A 146 -8.94 0.17 -17.46
N THR A 147 -9.41 -0.46 -16.39
CA THR A 147 -10.57 -1.37 -16.45
C THR A 147 -11.82 -0.58 -16.85
N VAL A 148 -12.06 0.57 -16.22
CA VAL A 148 -13.18 1.46 -16.55
C VAL A 148 -13.10 1.93 -18.00
N ASN A 149 -11.94 2.41 -18.48
CA ASN A 149 -11.81 2.88 -19.86
C ASN A 149 -12.17 1.80 -20.91
N VAL A 150 -11.75 0.55 -20.69
CA VAL A 150 -12.06 -0.53 -21.64
C VAL A 150 -13.52 -0.98 -21.53
N ILE A 151 -14.12 -0.91 -20.33
CA ILE A 151 -15.53 -1.28 -20.11
C ILE A 151 -16.48 -0.19 -20.60
N MET A 152 -16.13 1.08 -20.47
CA MET A 152 -16.91 2.20 -21.04
C MET A 152 -17.05 2.03 -22.55
N GLY A 153 -15.99 1.62 -23.26
CA GLY A 153 -16.08 1.28 -24.68
C GLY A 153 -16.98 0.08 -24.98
N GLN A 154 -17.24 -0.83 -24.04
CA GLN A 154 -18.25 -1.90 -24.20
C GLN A 154 -19.67 -1.41 -23.88
N LEU A 155 -19.79 -0.48 -22.94
CA LEU A 155 -21.05 0.15 -22.58
C LEU A 155 -21.59 1.02 -23.74
N GLU A 156 -20.72 1.76 -24.42
CA GLU A 156 -21.06 2.54 -25.61
C GLU A 156 -21.59 1.67 -26.76
N LEU A 157 -21.16 0.41 -26.84
CA LEU A 157 -21.63 -0.57 -27.80
C LEU A 157 -22.96 -1.24 -27.40
N GLY A 158 -23.55 -0.88 -26.25
CA GLY A 158 -24.77 -1.48 -25.71
C GLY A 158 -24.60 -2.92 -25.23
N HIS A 159 -23.35 -3.39 -25.09
CA HIS A 159 -23.05 -4.77 -24.73
C HIS A 159 -23.01 -4.92 -23.21
N TRP A 160 -23.86 -5.82 -22.68
CA TRP A 160 -23.85 -6.20 -21.26
C TRP A 160 -23.95 -5.02 -20.30
N GLU A 161 -24.78 -4.02 -20.61
CA GLU A 161 -24.84 -2.72 -19.93
C GLU A 161 -24.88 -2.82 -18.40
N LYS A 162 -25.77 -3.66 -17.86
CA LYS A 162 -25.91 -3.86 -16.41
C LYS A 162 -24.63 -4.39 -15.76
N PHE A 163 -23.93 -5.30 -16.45
CA PHE A 163 -22.68 -5.86 -15.97
C PHE A 163 -21.53 -4.84 -16.07
N SER A 164 -21.47 -4.11 -17.18
CA SER A 164 -20.47 -3.06 -17.41
C SER A 164 -20.58 -1.95 -16.36
N VAL A 165 -21.79 -1.44 -16.10
CA VAL A 165 -22.05 -0.46 -15.03
C VAL A 165 -21.66 -1.01 -13.65
N PHE A 166 -21.95 -2.29 -13.39
CA PHE A 166 -21.58 -2.92 -12.13
C PHE A 166 -20.06 -2.98 -11.90
N ILE A 167 -19.28 -3.35 -12.93
CA ILE A 167 -17.81 -3.34 -12.81
C ILE A 167 -17.28 -1.91 -12.62
N VAL A 168 -17.86 -0.91 -13.28
CA VAL A 168 -17.48 0.50 -13.07
C VAL A 168 -17.74 0.92 -11.63
N ALA A 169 -18.91 0.57 -11.06
CA ALA A 169 -19.22 0.85 -9.66
C ALA A 169 -18.24 0.17 -8.70
N LEU A 170 -17.85 -1.08 -8.97
CA LEU A 170 -16.83 -1.79 -8.20
C LEU A 170 -15.47 -1.10 -8.26
N CYS A 171 -15.03 -0.67 -9.45
CA CYS A 171 -13.78 0.06 -9.60
C CYS A 171 -13.80 1.40 -8.87
N ALA A 172 -14.93 2.10 -8.85
CA ALA A 172 -15.12 3.34 -8.11
C ALA A 172 -15.03 3.12 -6.59
N ASP A 173 -15.71 2.10 -6.07
CA ASP A 173 -15.66 1.74 -4.65
C ASP A 173 -14.26 1.35 -4.18
N ILE A 174 -13.54 0.54 -4.98
CA ILE A 174 -12.12 0.22 -4.73
C ILE A 174 -11.28 1.50 -4.72
N ASN A 175 -11.47 2.38 -5.70
CA ASN A 175 -10.69 3.62 -5.80
C ASN A 175 -10.91 4.56 -4.60
N ASN A 176 -12.16 4.69 -4.14
CA ASN A 176 -12.50 5.45 -2.95
C ASN A 176 -11.88 4.84 -1.69
N GLY A 177 -11.94 3.51 -1.55
CA GLY A 177 -11.30 2.78 -0.45
C GLY A 177 -9.77 2.97 -0.44
N VAL A 178 -9.13 2.95 -1.62
CA VAL A 178 -7.69 3.25 -1.76
C VAL A 178 -7.38 4.69 -1.37
N GLY A 179 -8.19 5.66 -1.82
CA GLY A 179 -7.99 7.07 -1.46
C GLY A 179 -8.01 7.30 0.05
N ALA A 180 -9.02 6.77 0.75
CA ALA A 180 -9.14 6.89 2.20
C ALA A 180 -7.98 6.20 2.95
N GLN A 181 -7.54 5.04 2.48
CA GLN A 181 -6.41 4.30 3.05
C GLN A 181 -5.08 5.02 2.83
N VAL A 182 -4.84 5.59 1.64
CA VAL A 182 -3.62 6.38 1.38
C VAL A 182 -3.54 7.57 2.32
N THR A 183 -4.62 8.34 2.50
CA THR A 183 -4.62 9.49 3.42
C THR A 183 -4.36 9.06 4.87
N SER A 184 -4.93 7.92 5.29
CA SER A 184 -4.70 7.38 6.63
C SER A 184 -3.24 6.93 6.82
N MET A 185 -2.68 6.23 5.83
CA MET A 185 -1.28 5.78 5.86
C MET A 185 -0.28 6.94 5.79
N GLU A 186 -0.58 8.00 5.01
CA GLU A 186 0.24 9.22 4.95
C GLU A 186 0.35 9.90 6.32
N SER A 187 -0.75 9.96 7.07
CA SER A 187 -0.76 10.57 8.41
C SER A 187 0.11 9.80 9.42
N VAL A 188 0.06 8.46 9.38
CA VAL A 188 0.87 7.59 10.24
C VAL A 188 2.34 7.62 9.83
N TYR A 189 2.62 7.64 8.52
CA TYR A 189 3.98 7.79 8.03
C TYR A 189 4.58 9.15 8.40
N ALA A 190 3.81 10.24 8.39
CA ALA A 190 4.28 11.54 8.87
C ALA A 190 4.70 11.51 10.35
N GLY A 191 3.97 10.75 11.19
CA GLY A 191 4.36 10.50 12.58
C GLY A 191 5.66 9.70 12.70
N PHE A 192 5.80 8.63 11.91
CA PHE A 192 7.00 7.78 11.88
C PHE A 192 8.23 8.47 11.26
N SER A 193 8.02 9.37 10.29
CA SER A 193 9.07 10.11 9.60
C SER A 193 9.94 10.90 10.59
N LYS A 194 9.40 11.31 11.74
CA LYS A 194 10.15 12.01 12.80
C LYS A 194 11.32 11.17 13.33
N PHE A 195 11.21 9.85 13.34
CA PHE A 195 12.26 8.91 13.74
C PHE A 195 13.23 8.59 12.58
N LEU A 196 12.83 8.88 11.34
CA LEU A 196 13.67 8.75 10.14
C LEU A 196 14.39 10.05 9.74
N ARG A 197 13.96 11.21 10.26
CA ARG A 197 14.56 12.54 10.00
C ARG A 197 16.05 12.65 10.29
N PRO A 198 16.65 11.96 11.27
CA PRO A 198 18.10 11.97 11.45
C PRO A 198 18.87 11.17 10.38
N LEU A 199 18.18 10.43 9.50
CA LEU A 199 18.75 9.29 8.80
C LEU A 199 18.65 9.32 7.26
N ASP A 200 17.75 10.08 6.64
CA ASP A 200 17.65 10.11 5.16
C ASP A 200 16.90 11.34 4.59
N ASP A 201 17.66 12.33 4.10
CA ASP A 201 17.13 13.49 3.35
C ASP A 201 16.40 13.07 2.05
N ARG A 202 16.73 11.89 1.51
CA ARG A 202 16.17 11.37 0.26
C ARG A 202 14.73 10.88 0.41
N LEU A 203 14.37 10.29 1.55
CA LEU A 203 13.00 9.88 1.86
C LEU A 203 12.07 11.09 2.08
N LEU A 204 12.63 12.21 2.54
CA LEU A 204 11.92 13.47 2.72
C LEU A 204 11.51 14.08 1.37
N ILE A 205 12.43 14.12 0.39
CA ILE A 205 12.17 14.57 -0.99
C ILE A 205 11.08 13.70 -1.67
N LEU A 206 11.08 12.41 -1.35
CA LEU A 206 10.08 11.43 -1.80
C LEU A 206 8.67 11.71 -1.25
N PHE A 207 8.56 12.14 0.01
CA PHE A 207 7.29 12.51 0.63
C PHE A 207 6.77 13.87 0.10
N TYR A 208 7.66 14.86 -0.09
CA TYR A 208 7.30 16.16 -0.66
C TYR A 208 6.88 16.09 -2.13
N SER A 209 7.52 15.23 -2.94
CA SER A 209 7.13 15.00 -4.33
C SER A 209 5.77 14.29 -4.45
N LEU A 210 5.42 13.42 -3.50
CA LEU A 210 4.09 12.82 -3.34
C LEU A 210 3.00 13.87 -3.05
N ALA A 211 3.25 14.75 -2.09
CA ALA A 211 2.30 15.79 -1.70
C ALA A 211 2.02 16.78 -2.85
N ASN A 212 3.06 17.14 -3.61
CA ASN A 212 2.94 18.05 -4.75
C ASN A 212 2.36 17.37 -6.02
N ALA A 213 2.37 16.04 -6.12
CA ALA A 213 1.72 15.33 -7.23
C ALA A 213 0.18 15.36 -7.14
N LYS A 214 -0.39 15.69 -5.98
CA LYS A 214 -1.84 15.88 -5.75
C LYS A 214 -2.32 17.32 -6.06
N SER A 215 -1.42 18.28 -6.28
CA SER A 215 -1.76 19.70 -6.40
C SER A 215 -1.73 20.27 -7.84
N LEU A 216 -1.77 19.43 -8.87
CA LEU A 216 -2.08 19.90 -10.22
C LEU A 216 -3.39 19.26 -10.73
N PRO A 217 -4.34 20.08 -11.21
CA PRO A 217 -5.67 19.65 -11.65
C PRO A 217 -5.64 18.65 -12.81
#